data_AF-A0A2S5WNG2-F1
#
_entry.id   AF-A0A2S5WNG2-F1
#
_cell.length_a   1.000
_cell.length_b   1.000
_cell.length_c   1.000
_cell.angle_alpha   90.00
_cell.angle_beta   90.00
_cell.angle_gamma   90.00
#
_symmetry.space_group_name_H-M   'P 1'
#
loop_
_entity.id
_entity.type
_entity.pdbx_description
1 polymer ?
#
loop_
_entity_poly.entity_id
_entity_poly.type
_entity_poly.pdbx_seq_one_letter_code
_entity_poly.pdbx_strand_id
1 'polypeptide(L)'
;MATKQTPGQKNQARARAQSTNARKTFAPLTLRITIEGFTTEGGKYIPVEPVTFACAAEHFTTAWLEQKYDEMAKDLGVSRA
;
A
#
# COMPACT_ATOMS: atom_id res chain seq x y z
N MET A 1 6.28 21.81 45.80
CA MET A 1 5.04 22.59 45.63
C MET A 1 4.38 22.17 44.31
N ALA A 2 3.17 21.60 44.35
CA ALA A 2 2.45 21.20 43.14
C ALA A 2 1.64 22.39 42.63
N THR A 3 2.04 22.95 41.49
CA THR A 3 1.41 24.11 40.85
C THR A 3 -0.04 23.74 40.48
N LYS A 4 -1.03 24.33 41.17
CA LYS A 4 -2.45 24.13 40.87
C LYS A 4 -2.76 24.79 39.52
N GLN A 5 -2.82 24.00 38.45
CA GLN A 5 -3.25 24.47 37.13
C GLN A 5 -4.66 25.08 37.20
N THR A 6 -4.78 26.32 36.74
CA THR A 6 -6.06 27.05 36.64
C THR A 6 -7.01 26.32 35.67
N PRO A 7 -8.34 26.33 35.93
CA PRO A 7 -9.32 25.54 35.16
C PRO A 7 -9.27 25.75 33.63
N GLY A 8 -8.93 26.97 33.17
CA GLY A 8 -8.78 27.28 31.75
C GLY A 8 -7.63 26.54 31.04
N GLN A 9 -6.53 26.25 31.74
CA GLN A 9 -5.41 25.49 31.18
C GLN A 9 -5.76 24.01 30.99
N LYS A 10 -6.58 23.44 31.89
CA LYS A 10 -7.06 22.05 31.76
C LYS A 10 -7.96 21.87 30.55
N ASN A 11 -8.79 22.86 30.23
CA ASN A 11 -9.66 22.84 29.05
C ASN A 11 -8.87 23.01 27.75
N GLN A 12 -7.84 23.86 27.72
CA GLN A 12 -6.95 23.97 26.55
C GLN A 12 -6.12 22.70 26.33
N ALA A 13 -5.61 22.06 27.39
CA ALA A 13 -4.90 20.80 27.28
C ALA A 13 -5.80 19.68 26.74
N ARG A 14 -7.06 19.63 27.18
CA ARG A 14 -8.07 18.69 26.66
C ARG A 14 -8.46 18.96 25.21
N ALA A 15 -8.62 20.23 24.82
CA ALA A 15 -8.91 20.62 23.44
C ALA A 15 -7.74 20.28 22.49
N ARG A 16 -6.49 20.49 22.92
CA ARG A 16 -5.29 20.06 22.20
C ARG A 16 -5.20 18.54 22.08
N ALA A 17 -5.48 17.80 23.15
CA ALA A 17 -5.51 16.34 23.14
C ALA A 17 -6.59 15.77 22.21
N GLN A 18 -7.78 16.39 22.18
CA GLN A 18 -8.86 16.04 21.25
C GLN A 18 -8.51 16.40 19.81
N SER A 19 -7.85 17.53 19.54
CA SER A 19 -7.41 17.86 18.18
C SER A 19 -6.31 16.93 17.67
N THR A 20 -5.41 16.46 18.55
CA THR A 20 -4.41 15.42 18.21
C THR A 20 -5.06 14.05 17.99
N ASN A 21 -6.11 13.68 18.72
CA ASN A 21 -6.84 12.42 18.51
C ASN A 21 -7.84 12.47 17.34
N ALA A 22 -8.27 13.67 16.92
CA ALA A 22 -9.15 13.88 15.76
C ALA A 22 -8.41 13.77 14.42
N ARG A 23 -7.07 13.80 14.42
CA ARG A 23 -6.27 13.21 13.34
C ARG A 23 -6.30 11.69 13.51
N LYS A 24 -7.48 11.09 13.26
CA LYS A 24 -7.53 9.71 12.80
C LYS A 24 -6.72 9.69 11.50
N THR A 25 -5.44 9.39 11.63
CA THR A 25 -4.52 9.19 10.53
C THR A 25 -5.19 8.26 9.54
N PHE A 26 -5.42 8.75 8.33
CA PHE A 26 -5.84 7.94 7.21
C PHE A 26 -4.78 6.83 7.08
N ALA A 27 -5.11 5.63 7.56
CA ALA A 27 -4.23 4.49 7.38
C ALA A 27 -4.22 4.22 5.86
N PRO A 28 -3.07 4.26 5.19
CA PRO A 28 -3.03 4.04 3.75
C PRO A 28 -3.61 2.66 3.48
N LEU A 29 -4.70 2.61 2.70
CA LEU A 29 -5.30 1.36 2.28
C LEU A 29 -4.23 0.57 1.52
N THR A 30 -3.87 -0.60 2.04
CA THR A 30 -2.93 -1.49 1.36
C THR A 30 -3.73 -2.38 0.43
N LEU A 31 -3.42 -2.29 -0.86
CA LEU A 31 -3.96 -3.17 -1.89
C LEU A 31 -3.07 -4.39 -1.99
N ARG A 32 -3.71 -5.54 -2.18
CA ARG A 32 -3.08 -6.79 -2.58
C ARG A 32 -3.50 -7.08 -4.01
N ILE A 33 -2.52 -7.12 -4.90
CA ILE A 33 -2.73 -7.32 -6.33
C ILE A 33 -2.10 -8.66 -6.69
N THR A 34 -2.89 -9.54 -7.26
CA THR A 34 -2.41 -10.81 -7.81
C THR A 34 -2.35 -10.69 -9.32
N ILE A 35 -1.18 -10.95 -9.89
CA ILE A 35 -0.97 -11.00 -11.33
C ILE A 35 -0.85 -12.47 -11.72
N GLU A 36 -1.75 -12.92 -12.59
CA GLU A 36 -1.74 -14.26 -13.18
C GLU A 36 -1.18 -14.17 -14.60
N GLY A 37 -0.36 -15.14 -14.98
CA GLY A 37 0.29 -15.19 -16.29
C GLY A 37 0.24 -16.59 -16.90
N PHE A 38 0.42 -16.65 -18.21
CA PHE A 38 0.56 -17.90 -18.95
C PHE A 38 1.76 -17.79 -19.89
N THR A 39 2.55 -18.86 -20.00
CA THR A 39 3.54 -18.99 -21.08
C THR A 39 2.95 -19.78 -22.24
N THR A 40 3.47 -19.54 -23.43
CA THR A 40 3.14 -20.31 -24.63
C THR A 40 4.31 -21.21 -24.99
N GLU A 41 4.14 -22.52 -24.81
CA GLU A 41 5.13 -23.51 -25.22
C GLU A 41 4.46 -24.51 -26.17
N GLY A 42 4.95 -24.61 -27.41
CA GLY A 42 4.39 -25.51 -28.42
C GLY A 42 2.91 -25.27 -28.75
N GLY A 43 2.42 -24.03 -28.63
CA GLY A 43 1.02 -23.67 -28.91
C GLY A 43 0.03 -23.97 -27.79
N LYS A 44 0.50 -24.40 -26.61
CA LYS A 44 -0.32 -24.57 -25.41
C LYS A 44 -0.03 -23.46 -24.41
N TYR A 45 -1.09 -22.96 -23.76
CA TYR A 45 -0.98 -22.03 -22.64
C TYR A 45 -0.72 -22.79 -21.35
N ILE A 46 0.44 -22.56 -20.73
CA ILE A 46 0.82 -23.15 -19.46
C ILE A 46 0.69 -22.04 -18.40
N PRO A 47 -0.17 -22.20 -17.38
CA PRO A 47 -0.29 -21.21 -16.32
C PRO A 47 1.02 -21.13 -15.52
N VAL A 48 1.42 -19.90 -15.25
CA VAL A 48 2.56 -19.60 -14.37
C VAL A 48 2.04 -19.38 -12.95
N GLU A 49 2.87 -19.68 -11.95
CA GLU A 49 2.56 -19.38 -10.57
C GLU A 49 2.23 -17.88 -10.40
N PRO A 50 1.05 -17.53 -9.85
CA PRO A 50 0.64 -16.15 -9.70
C PRO A 50 1.56 -15.37 -8.76
N VAL A 51 1.92 -14.15 -9.13
CA VAL A 51 2.73 -13.28 -8.29
C VAL A 51 1.83 -12.30 -7.56
N THR A 52 2.00 -12.21 -6.24
CA THR A 52 1.26 -11.26 -5.39
C THR A 52 2.15 -10.10 -4.99
N PHE A 53 1.65 -8.88 -5.20
CA PHE A 53 2.26 -7.65 -4.72
C PHE A 53 1.35 -6.97 -3.69
N ALA A 54 1.95 -6.39 -2.65
CA ALA A 54 1.27 -5.49 -1.74
C ALA A 54 1.75 -4.06 -1.99
N CYS A 55 0.83 -3.12 -2.21
CA CYS A 55 1.18 -1.71 -2.39
C CYS A 55 0.17 -0.80 -1.68
N ALA A 56 0.61 0.39 -1.27
CA ALA A 56 -0.32 1.42 -0.85
C ALA A 56 -1.17 1.86 -2.05
N ALA A 57 -2.47 2.11 -1.84
CA ALA A 57 -3.38 2.53 -2.90
C ALA A 57 -2.91 3.79 -3.63
N GLU A 58 -2.27 4.73 -2.91
CA GLU A 58 -1.72 5.97 -3.47
C GLU A 58 -0.53 5.74 -4.43
N HIS A 59 0.14 4.60 -4.33
CA HIS A 59 1.26 4.23 -5.21
C HIS A 59 0.82 3.36 -6.39
N PHE A 60 -0.45 2.93 -6.42
CA PHE A 60 -0.96 2.15 -7.54
C PHE A 60 -1.16 3.05 -8.75
N THR A 61 -0.23 2.95 -9.71
CA THR A 61 -0.25 3.68 -10.98
C THR A 61 0.02 2.71 -12.12
N THR A 62 -0.37 3.08 -13.35
CA THR A 62 -0.06 2.29 -14.55
C THR A 62 1.43 2.05 -14.70
N ALA A 63 2.26 3.08 -14.46
CA ALA A 63 3.71 2.97 -14.52
C ALA A 63 4.27 1.98 -13.49
N TRP A 64 3.74 1.99 -12.26
CA TRP A 64 4.12 1.00 -11.25
C TRP A 64 3.73 -0.43 -11.67
N LEU A 65 2.54 -0.60 -12.26
CA LEU A 65 2.07 -1.90 -12.73
C LEU A 65 2.94 -2.43 -13.89
N GLU A 66 3.30 -1.56 -14.84
CA GLU A 66 4.21 -1.90 -15.94
C GLU A 66 5.60 -2.30 -15.42
N GLN A 67 6.14 -1.57 -14.44
CA GLN A 67 7.40 -1.93 -13.81
C GLN A 67 7.32 -3.33 -13.15
N LYS A 68 6.24 -3.63 -12.43
CA LYS A 68 6.05 -4.96 -11.80
C LYS A 68 5.87 -6.07 -12.83
N TYR A 69 5.23 -5.76 -13.95
CA TYR A 69 5.14 -6.68 -15.07
C TYR A 69 6.51 -6.99 -15.68
N ASP A 70 7.35 -5.98 -15.89
CA ASP A 70 8.70 -6.16 -16.45
C ASP A 70 9.63 -6.92 -15.47
N GLU A 71 9.53 -6.64 -14.16
CA GLU A 71 10.22 -7.42 -13.11
C GLU A 71 9.81 -8.90 -13.17
N MET A 72 8.49 -9.17 -13.23
CA MET A 72 7.96 -10.53 -13.31
C MET A 72 8.41 -11.24 -14.59
N ALA A 73 8.37 -10.57 -15.74
CA ALA A 73 8.83 -11.13 -17.00
C ALA A 73 10.31 -11.53 -16.95
N LYS A 74 11.15 -10.68 -16.34
CA LYS A 74 12.57 -10.97 -16.13
C LYS A 74 12.80 -12.17 -15.21
N ASP A 75 12.09 -12.23 -14.09
CA ASP A 75 12.24 -13.32 -13.11
C ASP A 75 11.79 -14.67 -13.70
N LEU A 76 10.75 -14.65 -14.54
CA LEU A 76 10.27 -15.83 -15.26
C LEU A 76 11.11 -16.17 -16.50
N GLY A 77 12.08 -15.33 -16.88
CA GLY A 77 12.88 -15.50 -18.08
C GLY A 77 12.06 -15.40 -19.38
N VAL A 78 10.92 -14.69 -19.35
CA VAL A 78 10.04 -14.52 -20.50
C VAL A 78 10.11 -13.10 -21.04
N SER A 79 10.02 -12.96 -22.36
CA SER A 79 9.88 -11.65 -23.02
C SER A 79 8.41 -11.20 -23.03
N ARG A 80 8.20 -9.90 -22.83
CA ARG A 80 6.89 -9.25 -22.99
C ARG A 80 6.37 -9.48 -24.42
N ALA A 81 5.09 -9.81 -24.54
CA ALA A 81 4.39 -9.97 -25.81
C ALA A 81 4.02 -8.60 -26.44
#